data_AF-A0A7S2XL38-F1
#
_entry.id   AF-A0A7S2XL38-F1
#
_cell.length_a   1.000
_cell.length_b   1.000
_cell.length_c   1.000
_cell.angle_alpha   90.00
_cell.angle_beta   90.00
_cell.angle_gamma   90.00
#
_symmetry.space_group_name_H-M   'P 1'
#
loop_
_entity.id
_entity.type
_entity.pdbx_description
1 polymer ?
#
loop_
_entity_poly.entity_id
_entity_poly.type
_entity_poly.pdbx_seq_one_letter_code
_entity_poly.pdbx_strand_id
1 'polypeptide(L)'
;RETVKRLTRLQAIVRGMLERHGRATQEVVQHIHQFRKFQGTWAICVKLLLDKTTAMEEEQEPSDWAALKEKQAYIRREDYTEEDEIRKETDEKLNHAMADAMQGISDMTMDADADADFNVTEVIRGRSNGDNNTTNGHYVLTPAPILKRIHLSGDVVKWLRQGDRKYRDFFIRRMKQLATGETSRILQKRLVGSEHTIYETYLEQKSGFRILWTEKDDYLLVWYVAKHKSVSRLMKLIDDSKKRSERHRISITEIEEFQHDDVGGDESKSDMEGKHGHEIFLDPLGNVPLKVYNISTDDIEDIAKDNWTPGLHLTDEERDVVETRGTVLLLGRSGTGKTICICNRMEHDRQKFGKSPDFSQLFVARSPRLCRYVENNIGSTPESKFTTFKKMMDQLEKVLPNIESIRDDFPDSQCMNFSRFKNEIYDGSEDVDTLVVWTNIRSFIKGSIEALKNPDFCITEEEYLSHEHFGKKRCRFSIQQRKFIYSVFLKYQEKLKKYDMWDNCDRIVALIQRLQQAKKTDPDQFQGETWCKWSKIYVDEVQDYTQAECL
;
A
#
# COMPACT_ATOMS: atom_id res chain seq x y z
N ARG A 1 -46.57 14.86 18.30
CA ARG A 1 -45.47 14.89 17.31
C ARG A 1 -44.18 14.27 17.86
N GLU A 2 -43.77 14.58 19.09
CA GLU A 2 -42.61 13.97 19.79
C GLU A 2 -42.72 12.43 19.93
N THR A 3 -43.89 11.94 20.33
CA THR A 3 -44.17 10.52 20.57
C THR A 3 -44.11 9.70 19.28
N VAL A 4 -44.59 10.26 18.17
CA VAL A 4 -44.53 9.64 16.84
C VAL A 4 -43.08 9.55 16.37
N LYS A 5 -42.28 10.63 16.52
CA LYS A 5 -40.84 10.60 16.20
C LYS A 5 -40.07 9.56 17.01
N ARG A 6 -40.39 9.39 18.30
CA ARG A 6 -39.78 8.34 19.15
C ARG A 6 -40.17 6.93 18.70
N LEU A 7 -41.43 6.71 18.34
CA LEU A 7 -41.89 5.42 17.81
C LEU A 7 -41.24 5.09 16.46
N THR A 8 -41.09 6.07 15.57
CA THR A 8 -40.41 5.87 14.28
C THR A 8 -38.92 5.56 14.48
N ARG A 9 -38.26 6.19 15.45
CA ARG A 9 -36.85 5.89 15.81
C ARG A 9 -36.69 4.48 16.40
N LEU A 10 -37.60 4.09 17.29
CA LEU A 10 -37.64 2.74 17.86
C LEU A 10 -37.91 1.68 16.80
N GLN A 11 -38.85 1.92 15.88
CA GLN A 11 -39.11 1.03 14.76
C GLN A 11 -37.94 0.95 13.79
N ALA A 12 -37.20 2.03 13.55
CA ALA A 12 -35.98 2.02 12.75
C ALA A 12 -34.84 1.24 13.43
N ILE A 13 -34.70 1.36 14.75
CA ILE A 13 -33.72 0.59 15.53
C ILE A 13 -34.07 -0.90 15.54
N VAL A 14 -35.35 -1.24 15.75
CA VAL A 14 -35.85 -2.62 15.74
C VAL A 14 -35.76 -3.24 14.34
N ARG A 15 -36.11 -2.50 13.27
CA ARG A 15 -35.89 -2.96 11.89
C ARG A 15 -34.41 -3.13 11.57
N GLY A 16 -33.54 -2.20 12.00
CA GLY A 16 -32.11 -2.36 11.86
C GLY A 16 -31.54 -3.54 12.66
N MET A 17 -32.09 -3.86 13.84
CA MET A 17 -31.71 -5.05 14.61
C MET A 17 -32.24 -6.34 13.97
N LEU A 18 -33.46 -6.34 13.41
CA LEU A 18 -34.06 -7.49 12.72
C LEU A 18 -33.42 -7.76 11.36
N GLU A 19 -33.07 -6.72 10.59
CA GLU A 19 -32.30 -6.83 9.35
C GLU A 19 -30.88 -7.33 9.63
N ARG A 20 -30.27 -6.92 10.76
CA ARG A 20 -28.99 -7.49 11.25
C ARG A 20 -29.14 -8.91 11.79
N HIS A 21 -30.29 -9.29 12.35
CA HIS A 21 -30.54 -10.67 12.78
C HIS A 21 -30.84 -11.62 11.61
N GLY A 22 -31.44 -11.11 10.53
CA GLY A 22 -31.80 -11.89 9.33
C GLY A 22 -30.69 -11.98 8.27
N ARG A 23 -29.63 -11.18 8.38
CA ARG A 23 -28.48 -11.17 7.45
C ARG A 23 -27.12 -10.94 8.12
N ALA A 24 -26.97 -11.18 9.41
CA ALA A 24 -25.62 -11.38 9.95
C ALA A 24 -25.14 -12.73 9.44
N THR A 25 -24.44 -12.72 8.30
CA THR A 25 -23.63 -13.86 7.89
C THR A 25 -22.79 -14.27 9.10
N GLN A 26 -22.66 -15.57 9.34
CA GLN A 26 -21.90 -16.14 10.45
C GLN A 26 -20.53 -15.47 10.61
N GLU A 27 -19.95 -15.00 9.51
CA GLU A 27 -18.77 -14.15 9.37
C GLU A 27 -18.83 -12.83 10.15
N VAL A 28 -19.91 -12.05 10.07
CA VAL A 28 -20.04 -10.77 10.79
C VAL A 28 -20.04 -10.99 12.30
N VAL A 29 -20.74 -12.03 12.77
CA VAL A 29 -20.75 -12.40 14.19
C VAL A 29 -19.37 -12.87 14.64
N GLN A 30 -18.70 -13.68 13.82
CA GLN A 30 -17.32 -14.12 14.06
C GLN A 30 -16.35 -12.93 14.11
N HIS A 31 -16.44 -11.97 13.19
CA HIS A 31 -15.62 -10.76 13.17
C HIS A 31 -15.86 -9.89 14.41
N ILE A 32 -17.12 -9.72 14.86
CA ILE A 32 -17.42 -9.00 16.11
C ILE A 32 -16.81 -9.73 17.32
N HIS A 33 -16.88 -11.06 17.36
CA HIS A 33 -16.28 -11.84 18.44
C HIS A 33 -14.75 -11.75 18.44
N GLN A 34 -14.12 -11.87 17.27
CA GLN A 34 -12.68 -11.67 17.10
C GLN A 34 -12.25 -10.27 17.51
N PHE A 35 -13.00 -9.23 17.10
CA PHE A 35 -12.74 -7.85 17.50
C PHE A 35 -12.84 -7.67 19.01
N ARG A 36 -13.87 -8.21 19.68
CA ARG A 36 -13.99 -8.16 21.15
C ARG A 36 -12.84 -8.87 21.85
N LYS A 37 -12.42 -10.04 21.33
CA LYS A 37 -11.28 -10.80 21.87
C LYS A 37 -9.97 -10.03 21.71
N PHE A 38 -9.76 -9.44 20.53
CA PHE A 38 -8.63 -8.55 20.26
C PHE A 38 -8.64 -7.35 21.21
N GLN A 39 -9.76 -6.63 21.30
CA GLN A 39 -9.91 -5.47 22.16
C GLN A 39 -9.69 -5.82 23.64
N GLY A 40 -10.20 -6.96 24.11
CA GLY A 40 -9.99 -7.43 25.47
C GLY A 40 -8.51 -7.73 25.76
N THR A 41 -7.85 -8.44 24.85
CA THR A 41 -6.40 -8.73 24.97
C THR A 41 -5.58 -7.45 24.95
N TRP A 42 -5.92 -6.53 24.05
CA TRP A 42 -5.27 -5.24 23.89
C TRP A 42 -5.44 -4.34 25.11
N ALA A 43 -6.65 -4.26 25.65
CA ALA A 43 -6.96 -3.49 26.84
C ALA A 43 -6.16 -3.96 28.05
N ILE A 44 -5.94 -5.28 28.19
CA ILE A 44 -5.10 -5.86 29.23
C ILE A 44 -3.65 -5.38 29.07
N CYS A 45 -3.06 -5.49 27.88
CA CYS A 45 -1.68 -5.04 27.66
C CYS A 45 -1.52 -3.55 27.97
N VAL A 46 -2.42 -2.71 27.47
CA VAL A 46 -2.40 -1.26 27.73
C VAL A 46 -2.56 -0.96 29.22
N LYS A 47 -3.45 -1.66 29.93
CA LYS A 47 -3.63 -1.51 31.38
C LYS A 47 -2.36 -1.90 32.15
N LEU A 48 -1.73 -3.03 31.83
CA LEU A 48 -0.51 -3.49 32.51
C LEU A 48 0.69 -2.56 32.27
N LEU A 49 0.76 -1.93 31.09
CA LEU A 49 1.75 -0.89 30.80
C LEU A 49 1.53 0.37 31.65
N LEU A 50 0.28 0.65 32.03
CA LEU A 50 -0.16 1.81 32.82
C LEU A 50 -0.08 1.61 34.33
N ASP A 51 -0.47 0.45 34.85
CA ASP A 51 -0.54 0.20 36.29
C ASP A 51 0.87 0.17 36.91
N LYS A 52 1.88 -0.26 36.14
CA LYS A 52 3.28 -0.19 36.58
C LYS A 52 3.86 1.22 36.65
N THR A 53 3.17 2.23 36.11
CA THR A 53 3.53 3.65 36.28
C THR A 53 3.00 4.22 37.61
N THR A 54 2.06 3.53 38.25
CA THR A 54 1.39 3.92 39.49
C THR A 54 1.36 2.75 40.47
N ALA A 55 2.50 2.55 41.16
CA ALA A 55 2.71 1.79 42.39
C ALA A 55 2.62 0.24 42.37
N MET A 56 3.56 -0.33 43.12
CA MET A 56 3.39 -1.58 43.87
C MET A 56 2.00 -1.60 44.52
N GLU A 57 1.17 -2.58 44.20
CA GLU A 57 0.23 -3.22 45.12
C GLU A 57 -0.41 -4.43 44.42
N GLU A 58 -0.32 -5.57 45.08
CA GLU A 58 -0.80 -6.88 44.65
C GLU A 58 -2.33 -6.93 44.59
N GLU A 59 -2.87 -7.77 43.69
CA GLU A 59 -3.88 -8.76 44.08
C GLU A 59 -4.01 -9.85 42.99
N GLN A 60 -3.85 -11.11 43.43
CA GLN A 60 -4.05 -12.36 42.67
C GLN A 60 -5.55 -12.70 42.57
N GLU A 61 -6.00 -13.23 41.43
CA GLU A 61 -6.39 -14.66 41.27
C GLU A 61 -7.03 -15.01 39.90
N PRO A 62 -7.08 -16.31 39.52
CA PRO A 62 -7.12 -16.79 38.13
C PRO A 62 -8.43 -17.49 37.73
N SER A 63 -8.59 -17.82 36.44
CA SER A 63 -9.26 -19.06 36.00
C SER A 63 -8.99 -19.38 34.54
N ASP A 64 -8.16 -20.40 34.36
CA ASP A 64 -8.27 -21.53 33.43
C ASP A 64 -8.93 -21.30 32.05
N TRP A 65 -8.07 -21.15 31.04
CA TRP A 65 -8.41 -21.14 29.61
C TRP A 65 -8.15 -22.48 28.92
N ALA A 66 -7.62 -23.48 29.64
CA ALA A 66 -7.17 -24.75 29.05
C ALA A 66 -8.36 -25.61 28.58
N ALA A 67 -9.55 -25.44 29.16
CA ALA A 67 -10.74 -26.21 28.80
C ALA A 67 -11.44 -25.77 27.49
N LEU A 68 -11.07 -24.62 26.88
CA LEU A 68 -11.80 -24.06 25.73
C LEU A 68 -11.12 -24.28 24.37
N LYS A 69 -9.91 -24.83 24.34
CA LYS A 69 -9.07 -24.94 23.13
C LYS A 69 -9.14 -26.31 22.44
N GLU A 70 -9.76 -27.30 23.05
CA GLU A 70 -9.78 -28.69 22.56
C GLU A 70 -10.81 -28.98 21.45
N LYS A 71 -11.53 -27.97 20.94
CA LYS A 71 -12.61 -28.16 19.95
C LYS A 71 -12.33 -27.71 18.51
N GLN A 72 -11.09 -27.32 18.18
CA GLN A 72 -10.73 -26.84 16.83
C GLN A 72 -9.47 -27.49 16.22
N ALA A 73 -9.08 -28.67 16.71
CA ALA A 73 -7.97 -29.44 16.15
C ALA A 73 -8.48 -30.61 15.29
N TYR A 74 -9.06 -30.31 14.13
CA TYR A 74 -9.18 -31.29 13.05
C TYR A 74 -9.36 -30.56 11.72
N ILE A 75 -8.27 -30.39 10.96
CA ILE A 75 -8.19 -30.44 9.49
C ILE A 75 -6.74 -30.10 9.08
N ARG A 76 -6.09 -31.17 8.58
CA ARG A 76 -4.98 -31.27 7.61
C ARG A 76 -3.56 -30.84 8.00
N ARG A 77 -2.80 -31.90 8.30
CA ARG A 77 -1.37 -32.15 8.02
C ARG A 77 -1.19 -32.61 6.56
N GLU A 78 0.08 -32.63 6.14
CA GLU A 78 0.70 -33.20 4.90
C GLU A 78 0.61 -32.26 3.68
N ASP A 79 1.68 -31.89 2.94
CA ASP A 79 3.04 -32.44 2.75
C ASP A 79 4.06 -31.38 2.20
N TYR A 80 5.36 -31.62 2.49
CA TYR A 80 6.65 -31.45 1.74
C TYR A 80 6.84 -30.40 0.61
N THR A 81 8.02 -29.91 0.19
CA THR A 81 9.43 -29.64 0.64
C THR A 81 10.13 -28.94 -0.55
N GLU A 82 11.30 -28.31 -0.32
CA GLU A 82 12.33 -27.96 -1.33
C GLU A 82 12.03 -26.85 -2.35
N GLU A 83 12.33 -25.58 -2.03
CA GLU A 83 12.50 -24.55 -3.09
C GLU A 83 13.31 -23.28 -2.67
N ASP A 84 14.24 -23.38 -1.70
CA ASP A 84 14.91 -22.21 -1.14
C ASP A 84 16.31 -21.88 -1.70
N GLU A 85 16.90 -22.71 -2.57
CA GLU A 85 18.26 -22.46 -3.08
C GLU A 85 18.34 -21.65 -4.39
N ILE A 86 17.25 -21.52 -5.15
CA ILE A 86 17.26 -20.80 -6.44
C ILE A 86 17.08 -19.27 -6.27
N ARG A 87 16.56 -18.82 -5.13
CA ARG A 87 16.17 -17.40 -4.90
C ARG A 87 17.32 -16.45 -4.56
N LYS A 88 18.48 -16.94 -4.12
CA LYS A 88 19.60 -16.07 -3.72
C LYS A 88 20.41 -15.51 -4.89
N GLU A 89 20.49 -16.23 -6.01
CA GLU A 89 21.34 -15.81 -7.14
C GLU A 89 20.67 -14.74 -8.02
N THR A 90 19.33 -14.68 -8.02
CA THR A 90 18.57 -13.74 -8.86
C THR A 90 18.55 -12.32 -8.27
N ASP A 91 18.54 -12.20 -6.94
CA ASP A 91 18.49 -10.92 -6.22
C ASP A 91 19.82 -10.13 -6.28
N GLU A 92 20.96 -10.83 -6.33
CA GLU A 92 22.27 -10.17 -6.47
C GLU A 92 22.48 -9.59 -7.88
N LYS A 93 22.00 -10.28 -8.93
CA LYS A 93 22.08 -9.81 -10.32
C LYS A 93 21.18 -8.59 -10.59
N LEU A 94 20.03 -8.50 -9.93
CA LEU A 94 19.11 -7.36 -10.05
C LEU A 94 19.65 -6.10 -9.35
N ASN A 95 20.31 -6.27 -8.20
CA ASN A 95 20.91 -5.16 -7.46
C ASN A 95 22.10 -4.52 -8.20
N HIS A 96 22.87 -5.31 -8.96
CA HIS A 96 24.03 -4.79 -9.69
C HIS A 96 23.62 -3.99 -10.94
N ALA A 97 22.56 -4.41 -11.64
CA ALA A 97 22.04 -3.72 -12.83
C ALA A 97 21.37 -2.37 -12.50
N MET A 98 20.81 -2.20 -11.29
CA MET A 98 20.24 -0.93 -10.83
C MET A 98 21.31 0.12 -10.48
N ALA A 99 22.51 -0.29 -10.08
CA ALA A 99 23.59 0.63 -9.73
C ALA A 99 24.17 1.35 -10.96
N ASP A 100 24.34 0.63 -12.07
CA ASP A 100 24.88 1.19 -13.32
C ASP A 100 23.92 2.18 -14.00
N ALA A 101 22.61 1.98 -13.86
CA ALA A 101 21.61 2.87 -14.43
C ALA A 101 21.53 4.24 -13.72
N MET A 102 21.96 4.33 -12.46
CA MET A 102 21.93 5.58 -11.68
C MET A 102 23.14 6.49 -11.93
N GLN A 103 24.27 5.97 -12.40
CA GLN A 103 25.46 6.78 -12.72
C GLN A 103 25.33 7.52 -14.06
N GLY A 104 24.53 7.03 -15.01
CA GLY A 104 24.38 7.67 -16.33
C GLY A 104 23.55 8.97 -16.35
N ILE A 105 22.93 9.37 -15.23
CA ILE A 105 21.98 10.49 -15.18
C ILE A 105 22.60 11.79 -14.62
N SER A 106 23.76 11.73 -13.95
CA SER A 106 24.40 12.92 -13.37
C SER A 106 25.09 13.84 -14.39
N ASP A 107 25.33 13.38 -15.63
CA ASP A 107 26.22 14.05 -16.59
C ASP A 107 25.52 14.91 -17.65
N MET A 108 24.19 15.08 -17.63
CA MET A 108 23.46 15.70 -18.76
C MET A 108 22.66 16.97 -18.45
N THR A 109 22.98 17.70 -17.39
CA THR A 109 22.35 19.00 -17.13
C THR A 109 23.36 20.14 -17.09
N MET A 110 23.96 20.49 -18.23
CA MET A 110 24.41 21.85 -18.55
C MET A 110 24.36 22.04 -20.08
N ASP A 111 23.46 22.88 -20.57
CA ASP A 111 23.79 24.00 -21.48
C ASP A 111 22.54 24.75 -21.98
N ALA A 112 22.78 26.03 -22.27
CA ALA A 112 21.88 27.16 -22.18
C ALA A 112 21.22 27.59 -23.52
N ASP A 113 20.34 28.57 -23.35
CA ASP A 113 19.53 29.39 -24.26
C ASP A 113 20.05 29.70 -25.69
N ALA A 114 19.10 29.89 -26.62
CA ALA A 114 19.10 31.03 -27.56
C ALA A 114 17.73 31.18 -28.29
N ASP A 115 17.26 32.42 -28.32
CA ASP A 115 16.05 32.96 -28.95
C ASP A 115 15.98 32.84 -30.49
N ALA A 116 14.77 32.85 -31.04
CA ALA A 116 14.45 33.58 -32.28
C ALA A 116 12.93 33.74 -32.53
N ASP A 117 12.59 34.96 -32.95
CA ASP A 117 11.28 35.58 -33.15
C ASP A 117 10.39 35.04 -34.30
N PHE A 118 9.08 35.16 -34.04
CA PHE A 118 7.99 35.73 -34.87
C PHE A 118 8.01 35.64 -36.43
N ASN A 119 6.98 35.05 -37.06
CA ASN A 119 5.89 35.79 -37.73
C ASN A 119 4.82 34.88 -38.39
N VAL A 120 3.60 35.43 -38.46
CA VAL A 120 2.36 34.82 -38.98
C VAL A 120 2.14 35.20 -40.44
N THR A 121 1.68 34.27 -41.29
CA THR A 121 0.77 34.61 -42.39
C THR A 121 -0.11 33.40 -42.75
N GLU A 122 -1.42 33.63 -42.72
CA GLU A 122 -2.45 32.78 -43.29
C GLU A 122 -2.38 32.79 -44.81
N VAL A 123 -2.62 31.63 -45.45
CA VAL A 123 -3.14 31.60 -46.82
C VAL A 123 -4.24 30.53 -46.90
N ILE A 124 -5.47 31.00 -46.98
CA ILE A 124 -6.66 30.26 -47.39
C ILE A 124 -6.64 30.18 -48.93
N ARG A 125 -6.60 28.97 -49.50
CA ARG A 125 -7.09 28.61 -50.85
C ARG A 125 -7.50 27.13 -50.76
N GLY A 126 -8.67 26.67 -51.21
CA GLY A 126 -9.55 27.13 -52.27
C GLY A 126 -9.92 25.87 -53.07
N ARG A 127 -11.20 25.48 -53.05
CA ARG A 127 -11.78 24.30 -53.72
C ARG A 127 -11.47 24.22 -55.22
N SER A 128 -11.40 23.00 -55.77
CA SER A 128 -11.93 22.73 -57.11
C SER A 128 -12.61 21.36 -57.20
N ASN A 129 -13.81 21.36 -57.78
CA ASN A 129 -14.62 20.21 -58.17
C ASN A 129 -13.93 19.36 -59.25
N GLY A 130 -14.27 18.07 -59.28
CA GLY A 130 -14.11 17.17 -60.42
C GLY A 130 -15.07 15.98 -60.26
N ASP A 131 -15.97 15.84 -61.23
CA ASP A 131 -17.17 15.00 -61.26
C ASP A 131 -16.93 13.47 -61.35
N ASN A 132 -17.93 12.75 -60.82
CA ASN A 132 -18.56 11.50 -61.29
C ASN A 132 -17.71 10.27 -61.67
N ASN A 133 -17.87 9.18 -60.92
CA ASN A 133 -18.68 8.06 -61.43
C ASN A 133 -19.13 7.06 -60.34
N THR A 134 -20.33 6.56 -60.56
CA THR A 134 -21.15 5.65 -59.75
C THR A 134 -20.57 4.24 -59.54
N THR A 135 -20.62 3.74 -58.31
CA THR A 135 -20.99 2.35 -57.98
C THR A 135 -21.70 2.31 -56.63
N ASN A 136 -22.99 1.95 -56.67
CA ASN A 136 -23.84 1.69 -55.50
C ASN A 136 -23.34 0.42 -54.79
N GLY A 137 -22.58 0.60 -53.71
CA GLY A 137 -22.42 -0.38 -52.65
C GLY A 137 -23.14 0.12 -51.42
N HIS A 138 -24.27 -0.51 -51.06
CA HIS A 138 -24.92 -0.31 -49.77
C HIS A 138 -24.00 -0.86 -48.67
N TYR A 139 -23.03 -0.05 -48.25
CA TYR A 139 -22.36 -0.25 -46.97
C TYR A 139 -23.31 0.23 -45.90
N VAL A 140 -23.94 -0.71 -45.20
CA VAL A 140 -24.51 -0.43 -43.90
C VAL A 140 -23.34 0.04 -43.03
N LEU A 141 -23.26 1.35 -42.83
CA LEU A 141 -22.42 1.96 -41.81
C LEU A 141 -22.98 1.48 -40.46
N THR A 142 -22.43 0.37 -39.95
CA THR A 142 -22.50 0.12 -38.51
C THR A 142 -21.85 1.33 -37.84
N PRO A 143 -22.54 2.03 -36.93
CA PRO A 143 -21.92 3.12 -36.19
C PRO A 143 -20.72 2.54 -35.45
N ALA A 144 -19.55 3.13 -35.65
CA ALA A 144 -18.37 2.79 -34.87
C ALA A 144 -18.72 2.89 -33.38
N PRO A 145 -18.28 1.93 -32.53
CA PRO A 145 -18.61 1.93 -31.13
C PRO A 145 -18.19 3.27 -30.50
N ILE A 146 -19.15 3.98 -29.94
CA ILE A 146 -18.92 5.20 -29.17
C ILE A 146 -18.08 4.77 -27.96
N LEU A 147 -16.81 5.19 -27.92
CA LEU A 147 -15.91 4.97 -26.78
C LEU A 147 -16.57 5.54 -25.54
N LYS A 148 -16.85 4.71 -24.53
CA LYS A 148 -17.58 5.16 -23.32
C LYS A 148 -16.67 5.68 -22.22
N ARG A 149 -15.37 5.34 -22.23
CA ARG A 149 -14.46 5.60 -21.12
C ARG A 149 -13.09 6.06 -21.60
N ILE A 150 -12.63 7.18 -21.04
CA ILE A 150 -11.26 7.67 -21.25
C ILE A 150 -10.50 7.46 -19.96
N HIS A 151 -9.35 6.82 -20.08
CA HIS A 151 -8.39 6.57 -19.02
C HIS A 151 -7.19 7.50 -19.21
N LEU A 152 -6.81 8.25 -18.18
CA LEU A 152 -5.61 9.08 -18.19
C LEU A 152 -4.55 8.50 -17.26
N SER A 153 -3.28 8.53 -17.69
CA SER A 153 -2.16 8.28 -16.78
C SER A 153 -1.99 9.41 -15.75
N GLY A 154 -1.31 9.10 -14.65
CA GLY A 154 -0.91 10.12 -13.68
C GLY A 154 -0.07 11.26 -14.26
N ASP A 155 0.77 10.99 -15.26
CA ASP A 155 1.54 12.03 -15.96
C ASP A 155 0.65 12.99 -16.74
N VAL A 156 -0.39 12.48 -17.40
CA VAL A 156 -1.35 13.33 -18.13
C VAL A 156 -2.14 14.19 -17.16
N VAL A 157 -2.60 13.64 -16.03
CA VAL A 157 -3.31 14.41 -14.99
C VAL A 157 -2.40 15.50 -14.40
N LYS A 158 -1.13 15.20 -14.12
CA LYS A 158 -0.14 16.19 -13.67
C LYS A 158 0.06 17.29 -14.72
N TRP A 159 0.22 16.91 -15.99
CA TRP A 159 0.37 17.86 -17.10
C TRP A 159 -0.87 18.75 -17.26
N LEU A 160 -2.08 18.21 -17.13
CA LEU A 160 -3.32 18.98 -17.20
C LEU A 160 -3.45 19.97 -16.03
N ARG A 161 -3.01 19.61 -14.82
CA ARG A 161 -3.03 20.52 -13.66
C ARG A 161 -2.03 21.66 -13.76
N GLN A 162 -0.85 21.39 -14.31
CA GLN A 162 0.27 22.36 -14.39
C GLN A 162 0.31 23.13 -15.71
N GLY A 163 -0.31 22.61 -16.76
CA GLY A 163 -0.20 23.15 -18.13
C GLY A 163 -1.00 24.43 -18.34
N ASP A 164 -0.61 25.19 -19.37
CA ASP A 164 -1.32 26.40 -19.82
C ASP A 164 -2.77 26.07 -20.19
N ARG A 165 -3.70 26.92 -19.76
CA ARG A 165 -5.14 26.84 -20.05
C ARG A 165 -5.43 26.65 -21.54
N LYS A 166 -4.68 27.33 -22.41
CA LYS A 166 -4.82 27.19 -23.88
C LYS A 166 -4.63 25.74 -24.34
N TYR A 167 -3.63 25.04 -23.80
CA TYR A 167 -3.33 23.66 -24.19
C TYR A 167 -4.30 22.65 -23.57
N ARG A 168 -4.89 22.97 -22.41
CA ARG A 168 -6.00 22.19 -21.83
C ARG A 168 -7.24 22.24 -22.73
N ASP A 169 -7.60 23.41 -23.25
CA ASP A 169 -8.75 23.54 -24.16
C ASP A 169 -8.57 22.73 -25.45
N PHE A 170 -7.35 22.71 -26.00
CA PHE A 170 -7.03 21.83 -27.12
C PHE A 170 -7.12 20.35 -26.74
N PHE A 171 -6.65 19.97 -25.55
CA PHE A 171 -6.73 18.60 -25.07
C PHE A 171 -8.20 18.14 -24.97
N ILE A 172 -9.05 18.94 -24.33
CA ILE A 172 -10.50 18.71 -24.21
C ILE A 172 -11.13 18.49 -25.58
N ARG A 173 -10.81 19.38 -26.55
CA ARG A 173 -11.32 19.25 -27.92
C ARG A 173 -10.90 17.94 -28.57
N ARG A 174 -9.63 17.53 -28.44
CA ARG A 174 -9.14 16.27 -28.99
C ARG A 174 -9.78 15.05 -28.35
N MET A 175 -9.96 15.06 -27.03
CA MET A 175 -10.64 13.97 -26.31
C MET A 175 -12.09 13.81 -26.78
N LYS A 176 -12.81 14.93 -27.00
CA LYS A 176 -14.17 14.89 -27.58
C LYS A 176 -14.18 14.28 -28.98
N GLN A 177 -13.27 14.69 -29.86
CA GLN A 177 -13.16 14.15 -31.22
C GLN A 177 -12.89 12.64 -31.22
N LEU A 178 -11.93 12.19 -30.39
CA LEU A 178 -11.62 10.77 -30.25
C LEU A 178 -12.80 9.98 -29.65
N ALA A 179 -13.50 10.53 -28.66
CA ALA A 179 -14.69 9.90 -28.07
C ALA A 179 -15.83 9.70 -29.09
N THR A 180 -15.96 10.61 -30.07
CA THR A 180 -16.95 10.48 -31.16
C THR A 180 -16.54 9.50 -32.27
N GLY A 181 -15.38 8.84 -32.16
CA GLY A 181 -14.88 7.92 -33.17
C GLY A 181 -14.30 8.63 -34.41
N GLU A 182 -13.90 9.90 -34.31
CA GLU A 182 -13.33 10.64 -35.43
C GLU A 182 -11.91 10.14 -35.73
N THR A 183 -11.72 9.54 -36.90
CA THR A 183 -10.44 8.95 -37.31
C THR A 183 -9.83 9.73 -38.49
N SER A 184 -8.98 10.72 -38.18
CA SER A 184 -8.17 11.42 -39.19
C SER A 184 -6.69 11.16 -38.95
N ARG A 185 -5.83 11.34 -39.96
CA ARG A 185 -4.36 11.20 -39.79
C ARG A 185 -3.79 12.12 -38.71
N ILE A 186 -4.47 13.22 -38.40
CA ILE A 186 -4.10 14.17 -37.35
C ILE A 186 -4.56 13.68 -35.97
N LEU A 187 -5.65 12.92 -35.92
CA LEU A 187 -6.26 12.39 -34.70
C LEU A 187 -5.74 11.02 -34.32
N GLN A 188 -5.48 10.14 -35.29
CA GLN A 188 -5.11 8.76 -35.05
C GLN A 188 -4.04 8.33 -36.06
N LYS A 189 -2.79 8.66 -35.74
CA LYS A 189 -1.63 8.17 -36.49
C LYS A 189 -0.98 7.03 -35.73
N ARG A 190 -0.98 5.82 -36.28
CA ARG A 190 -0.23 4.69 -35.70
C ARG A 190 1.26 4.98 -35.74
N LEU A 191 1.94 4.80 -34.60
CA LEU A 191 3.39 4.94 -34.52
C LEU A 191 4.08 3.73 -35.16
N VAL A 192 5.08 4.00 -35.99
CA VAL A 192 5.88 2.98 -36.67
C VAL A 192 7.06 2.59 -35.77
N GLY A 193 7.35 1.29 -35.70
CA GLY A 193 8.44 0.75 -34.88
C GLY A 193 8.05 0.44 -33.43
N SER A 194 6.76 0.52 -33.11
CA SER A 194 6.19 0.00 -31.86
C SER A 194 5.72 -1.44 -32.06
N GLU A 195 5.93 -2.31 -31.08
CA GLU A 195 5.43 -3.69 -31.10
C GLU A 195 3.92 -3.72 -30.82
N HIS A 196 3.44 -2.84 -29.94
CA HIS A 196 2.03 -2.68 -29.66
C HIS A 196 1.40 -1.59 -30.53
N THR A 197 0.08 -1.63 -30.68
CA THR A 197 -0.64 -0.54 -31.35
C THR A 197 -0.69 0.69 -30.46
N ILE A 198 0.18 1.66 -30.73
CA ILE A 198 0.20 2.99 -30.09
C ILE A 198 -0.15 4.06 -31.13
N TYR A 199 -1.04 4.95 -30.77
CA TYR A 199 -1.50 6.06 -31.59
C TYR A 199 -0.92 7.40 -31.11
N GLU A 200 -0.71 8.30 -32.08
CA GLU A 200 -0.31 9.68 -31.91
C GLU A 200 -1.42 10.60 -32.41
N THR A 201 -1.86 11.53 -31.57
CA THR A 201 -2.74 12.66 -31.93
C THR A 201 -1.99 13.97 -31.82
N TYR A 202 -2.16 14.86 -32.79
CA TYR A 202 -1.66 16.23 -32.69
C TYR A 202 -2.55 17.02 -31.74
N LEU A 203 -1.98 17.54 -30.64
CA LEU A 203 -2.71 18.43 -29.74
C LEU A 203 -3.10 19.72 -30.50
N GLU A 204 -2.07 20.42 -30.99
CA GLU A 204 -2.16 21.55 -31.91
C GLU A 204 -0.96 21.44 -32.88
N GLN A 205 -1.19 21.60 -34.20
CA GLN A 205 -0.16 21.40 -35.22
C GLN A 205 1.09 22.27 -35.00
N LYS A 206 0.91 23.53 -34.57
CA LYS A 206 2.00 24.49 -34.37
C LYS A 206 2.74 24.33 -33.05
N SER A 207 2.10 23.75 -32.03
CA SER A 207 2.70 23.60 -30.69
C SER A 207 3.82 22.55 -30.59
N GLY A 208 3.84 21.60 -31.53
CA GLY A 208 4.70 20.42 -31.44
C GLY A 208 4.30 19.39 -30.38
N PHE A 209 3.22 19.63 -29.61
CA PHE A 209 2.69 18.65 -28.65
C PHE A 209 1.92 17.53 -29.35
N ARG A 210 2.01 16.34 -28.75
CA ARG A 210 1.43 15.08 -29.20
C ARG A 210 0.81 14.37 -28.01
N ILE A 211 -0.33 13.75 -28.23
CA ILE A 211 -1.01 12.87 -27.28
C ILE A 211 -0.69 11.45 -27.71
N LEU A 212 -0.12 10.66 -26.80
CA LEU A 212 0.17 9.24 -27.02
C LEU A 212 -0.85 8.41 -26.29
N TRP A 213 -1.53 7.52 -27.01
CA TRP A 213 -2.63 6.74 -26.45
C TRP A 213 -2.74 5.35 -27.10
N THR A 214 -3.42 4.45 -26.41
CA THR A 214 -3.75 3.10 -26.88
C THR A 214 -5.23 2.85 -26.73
N GLU A 215 -5.81 2.05 -27.62
CA GLU A 215 -7.23 1.71 -27.65
C GLU A 215 -7.44 0.25 -27.22
N LYS A 216 -8.52 -0.01 -26.48
CA LYS A 216 -9.11 -1.33 -26.24
C LYS A 216 -10.62 -1.26 -26.51
N ASP A 217 -11.26 -2.42 -26.54
CA ASP A 217 -12.68 -2.58 -26.91
C ASP A 217 -13.64 -1.69 -26.10
N ASP A 218 -13.29 -1.32 -24.87
CA ASP A 218 -14.14 -0.59 -23.92
C ASP A 218 -13.58 0.76 -23.42
N TYR A 219 -12.29 1.05 -23.61
CA TYR A 219 -11.68 2.32 -23.20
C TYR A 219 -10.49 2.78 -24.06
N LEU A 220 -10.20 4.08 -23.95
CA LEU A 220 -8.99 4.71 -24.49
C LEU A 220 -8.05 5.09 -23.35
N LEU A 221 -6.80 4.61 -23.35
CA LEU A 221 -5.78 4.98 -22.36
C LEU A 221 -4.79 5.99 -22.94
N VAL A 222 -4.78 7.20 -22.38
CA VAL A 222 -3.81 8.26 -22.68
C VAL A 222 -2.60 8.12 -21.78
N TRP A 223 -1.45 7.82 -22.37
CA TRP A 223 -0.19 7.61 -21.67
C TRP A 223 0.53 8.94 -21.39
N TYR A 224 0.64 9.81 -22.40
CA TYR A 224 1.41 11.05 -22.31
C TYR A 224 0.86 12.18 -23.17
N VAL A 225 1.10 13.42 -22.71
CA VAL A 225 1.10 14.62 -23.56
C VAL A 225 2.54 15.14 -23.60
N ALA A 226 3.18 15.08 -24.78
CA ALA A 226 4.62 15.33 -24.90
C ALA A 226 4.99 16.06 -26.19
N LYS A 227 6.17 16.71 -26.20
CA LYS A 227 6.70 17.30 -27.45
C LYS A 227 7.13 16.20 -28.42
N HIS A 228 6.99 16.46 -29.72
CA HIS A 228 7.32 15.53 -30.81
C HIS A 228 8.71 14.87 -30.65
N LYS A 229 9.73 15.62 -30.21
CA LYS A 229 11.09 15.09 -29.98
C LYS A 229 11.17 13.94 -28.97
N SER A 230 10.20 13.84 -28.07
CA SER A 230 10.15 12.81 -27.02
C SER A 230 9.31 11.60 -27.41
N VAL A 231 8.54 11.67 -28.50
CA VAL A 231 7.56 10.64 -28.89
C VAL A 231 8.23 9.27 -29.08
N SER A 232 9.32 9.19 -29.84
CA SER A 232 10.00 7.93 -30.09
C SER A 232 10.56 7.28 -28.82
N ARG A 233 11.00 8.09 -27.84
CA ARG A 233 11.47 7.58 -26.53
C ARG A 233 10.29 7.04 -25.71
N LEU A 234 9.22 7.82 -25.60
CA LEU A 234 8.04 7.45 -24.81
C LEU A 234 7.33 6.22 -25.39
N MET A 235 7.28 6.09 -26.71
CA MET A 235 6.77 4.91 -27.41
C MET A 235 7.48 3.63 -26.94
N LYS A 236 8.83 3.64 -26.91
CA LYS A 236 9.62 2.49 -26.42
C LYS A 236 9.32 2.16 -24.96
N LEU A 237 9.20 3.18 -24.11
CA LEU A 237 8.88 2.99 -22.70
C LEU A 237 7.47 2.38 -22.49
N ILE A 238 6.48 2.77 -23.31
CA ILE A 238 5.14 2.17 -23.28
C ILE A 238 5.22 0.70 -23.70
N ASP A 239 5.93 0.38 -24.79
CA ASP A 239 6.13 -1.01 -25.22
C ASP A 239 6.81 -1.85 -24.14
N ASP A 240 7.87 -1.33 -23.52
CA ASP A 240 8.59 -2.01 -22.44
C ASP A 240 7.69 -2.22 -21.21
N SER A 241 6.79 -1.29 -20.90
CA SER A 241 5.77 -1.46 -19.85
C SER A 241 4.79 -2.57 -20.19
N LYS A 242 4.24 -2.59 -21.42
CA LYS A 242 3.29 -3.62 -21.83
C LYS A 242 3.90 -5.01 -21.78
N LYS A 243 5.12 -5.19 -22.29
CA LYS A 243 5.88 -6.45 -22.17
C LYS A 243 6.06 -6.89 -20.72
N ARG A 244 6.41 -5.95 -19.83
CA ARG A 244 6.55 -6.24 -18.40
C ARG A 244 5.22 -6.68 -17.79
N SER A 245 4.11 -6.03 -18.17
CA SER A 245 2.77 -6.33 -17.68
C SER A 245 2.32 -7.73 -18.14
N GLU A 246 2.58 -8.09 -19.39
CA GLU A 246 2.28 -9.42 -19.96
C GLU A 246 3.04 -10.54 -19.25
N ARG A 247 4.33 -10.34 -18.93
CA ARG A 247 5.12 -11.33 -18.17
C ARG A 247 4.56 -11.59 -16.78
N HIS A 248 4.02 -10.57 -16.11
CA HIS A 248 3.40 -10.76 -14.79
C HIS A 248 2.07 -11.50 -14.88
N ARG A 249 1.34 -11.37 -16.01
CA ARG A 249 0.08 -12.08 -16.22
C ARG A 249 0.26 -13.60 -16.29
N ILE A 250 1.28 -14.05 -17.03
CA ILE A 250 1.58 -15.49 -17.22
C ILE A 250 1.85 -16.18 -15.87
N SER A 251 2.69 -15.54 -15.03
CA SER A 251 3.05 -16.07 -13.71
C SER A 251 1.86 -16.18 -12.74
N ILE A 252 0.79 -15.39 -12.91
CA ILE A 252 -0.41 -15.47 -12.06
C ILE A 252 -1.30 -16.65 -12.47
N THR A 253 -1.47 -16.89 -13.77
CA THR A 253 -2.21 -18.05 -14.30
C THR A 253 -1.55 -19.39 -14.00
N GLU A 254 -0.23 -19.44 -13.82
CA GLU A 254 0.47 -20.67 -13.42
C GLU A 254 0.30 -20.99 -11.92
N ILE A 255 -0.27 -20.07 -11.12
CA ILE A 255 -0.62 -20.28 -9.71
C ILE A 255 -2.09 -20.73 -9.61
N GLU A 256 -2.44 -21.80 -10.32
CA GLU A 256 -3.76 -22.46 -10.24
C GLU A 256 -3.90 -23.38 -9.01
N GLU A 257 -2.93 -23.41 -8.09
CA GLU A 257 -2.98 -24.22 -6.87
C GLU A 257 -3.95 -23.73 -5.79
N PHE A 258 -4.64 -22.59 -5.98
CA PHE A 258 -5.60 -22.05 -5.01
C PHE A 258 -7.08 -22.28 -5.37
N GLN A 259 -7.41 -22.99 -6.46
CA GLN A 259 -8.81 -23.31 -6.81
C GLN A 259 -9.35 -24.61 -6.19
N HIS A 260 -8.53 -25.39 -5.49
CA HIS A 260 -8.99 -26.60 -4.81
C HIS A 260 -9.29 -26.33 -3.32
N ASP A 261 -10.44 -25.74 -3.03
CA ASP A 261 -11.15 -26.01 -1.75
C ASP A 261 -12.65 -25.66 -1.77
N ASP A 262 -13.28 -25.48 -2.95
CA ASP A 262 -14.75 -25.35 -3.03
C ASP A 262 -15.39 -26.72 -3.33
N VAL A 263 -16.02 -27.28 -2.30
CA VAL A 263 -16.75 -28.55 -2.37
C VAL A 263 -18.18 -28.28 -2.83
N GLY A 264 -18.50 -28.75 -4.04
CA GLY A 264 -19.83 -29.21 -4.41
C GLY A 264 -20.69 -28.26 -5.24
N GLY A 265 -20.71 -28.48 -6.54
CA GLY A 265 -21.68 -27.89 -7.47
C GLY A 265 -21.31 -28.19 -8.91
N ASP A 266 -21.84 -29.28 -9.45
CA ASP A 266 -21.74 -29.65 -10.87
C ASP A 266 -22.65 -28.73 -11.69
N GLU A 267 -22.09 -27.65 -12.25
CA GLU A 267 -22.71 -26.89 -13.35
C GLU A 267 -21.65 -26.46 -14.38
N SER A 268 -21.73 -27.09 -15.56
CA SER A 268 -21.35 -26.58 -16.90
C SER A 268 -20.06 -25.76 -17.05
N LYS A 269 -19.01 -26.45 -17.51
CA LYS A 269 -17.73 -25.94 -18.03
C LYS A 269 -17.82 -25.14 -19.36
N SER A 270 -18.86 -24.34 -19.61
CA SER A 270 -18.99 -23.59 -20.89
C SER A 270 -18.90 -22.07 -20.81
N ASP A 271 -18.89 -21.45 -19.62
CA ASP A 271 -19.11 -19.99 -19.52
C ASP A 271 -17.90 -19.19 -18.97
N MET A 272 -16.72 -19.80 -18.87
CA MET A 272 -15.50 -19.17 -18.32
C MET A 272 -14.61 -18.46 -19.36
N GLU A 273 -15.06 -18.26 -20.60
CA GLU A 273 -14.29 -17.48 -21.62
C GLU A 273 -14.65 -15.98 -21.65
N GLY A 274 -15.56 -15.51 -20.78
CA GLY A 274 -16.13 -14.14 -20.85
C GLY A 274 -15.72 -13.13 -19.77
N LYS A 275 -14.96 -13.50 -18.74
CA LYS A 275 -14.53 -12.51 -17.72
C LYS A 275 -13.24 -11.84 -18.18
N HIS A 276 -13.37 -10.62 -18.71
CA HIS A 276 -12.28 -9.69 -19.01
C HIS A 276 -11.26 -9.66 -17.84
N GLY A 277 -10.17 -10.41 -17.99
CA GLY A 277 -9.12 -10.48 -16.97
C GLY A 277 -8.56 -9.09 -16.68
N HIS A 278 -8.61 -8.71 -15.40
CA HIS A 278 -8.15 -7.43 -14.87
C HIS A 278 -6.71 -7.12 -15.33
N GLU A 279 -6.56 -6.13 -16.22
CA GLU A 279 -5.25 -5.75 -16.75
C GLU A 279 -4.59 -4.74 -15.80
N ILE A 280 -3.48 -5.16 -15.17
CA ILE A 280 -2.62 -4.26 -14.41
C ILE A 280 -1.64 -3.61 -15.38
N PHE A 281 -1.76 -2.30 -15.58
CA PHE A 281 -0.78 -1.52 -16.34
C PHE A 281 0.41 -1.20 -15.46
N LEU A 282 1.64 -1.36 -15.97
CA LEU A 282 2.83 -0.82 -15.32
C LEU A 282 3.15 0.60 -15.82
N ASP A 283 3.77 1.39 -14.98
CA ASP A 283 4.30 2.70 -15.31
C ASP A 283 5.44 2.54 -16.35
N PRO A 284 5.42 3.28 -17.46
CA PRO A 284 6.50 3.23 -18.44
C PRO A 284 7.88 3.60 -17.88
N LEU A 285 7.96 4.35 -16.77
CA LEU A 285 9.20 4.80 -16.14
C LEU A 285 9.66 3.92 -14.97
N GLY A 286 8.86 2.94 -14.52
CA GLY A 286 9.21 2.12 -13.36
C GLY A 286 8.41 0.81 -13.26
N ASN A 287 8.79 -0.10 -12.36
CA ASN A 287 8.13 -1.40 -12.17
C ASN A 287 6.90 -1.31 -11.25
N VAL A 288 6.10 -0.27 -11.43
CA VAL A 288 5.06 0.13 -10.49
C VAL A 288 3.76 0.18 -11.26
N PRO A 289 2.63 -0.25 -10.70
CA PRO A 289 1.34 -0.06 -11.35
C PRO A 289 1.10 1.40 -11.74
N LEU A 290 0.69 1.59 -12.99
CA LEU A 290 0.33 2.88 -13.55
C LEU A 290 -0.96 3.37 -12.88
N LYS A 291 -0.92 4.58 -12.35
CA LYS A 291 -2.13 5.25 -11.89
C LYS A 291 -2.98 5.63 -13.09
N VAL A 292 -4.13 4.98 -13.20
CA VAL A 292 -5.11 5.23 -14.26
C VAL A 292 -6.29 6.00 -13.65
N TYR A 293 -6.72 7.08 -14.29
CA TYR A 293 -7.84 7.90 -13.85
C TYR A 293 -8.97 7.81 -14.87
N ASN A 294 -10.19 7.57 -14.39
CA ASN A 294 -11.40 7.49 -15.20
C ASN A 294 -11.95 8.87 -15.53
N ILE A 295 -12.35 9.05 -16.78
CA ILE A 295 -13.12 10.18 -17.28
C ILE A 295 -14.26 9.63 -18.12
N SER A 296 -15.49 9.99 -17.75
CA SER A 296 -16.65 9.78 -18.62
C SER A 296 -16.57 10.71 -19.81
N THR A 297 -17.03 10.28 -20.98
CA THR A 297 -17.12 11.15 -22.16
C THR A 297 -18.00 12.37 -21.92
N ASP A 298 -18.99 12.24 -21.04
CA ASP A 298 -19.90 13.32 -20.67
C ASP A 298 -19.21 14.37 -19.78
N ASP A 299 -18.16 13.96 -19.05
CA ASP A 299 -17.47 14.79 -18.07
C ASP A 299 -16.15 15.39 -18.62
N ILE A 300 -15.86 15.27 -19.93
CA ILE A 300 -14.60 15.79 -20.51
C ILE A 300 -14.48 17.30 -20.29
N GLU A 301 -15.59 18.05 -20.24
CA GLU A 301 -15.57 19.49 -19.97
C GLU A 301 -15.09 19.84 -18.57
N ASP A 302 -15.22 18.93 -17.62
CA ASP A 302 -14.80 19.15 -16.23
C ASP A 302 -13.29 19.35 -16.11
N ILE A 303 -12.50 18.86 -17.08
CA ILE A 303 -11.05 19.08 -17.19
C ILE A 303 -10.69 20.58 -17.18
N ALA A 304 -11.60 21.45 -17.64
CA ALA A 304 -11.37 22.89 -17.66
C ALA A 304 -11.46 23.56 -16.28
N LYS A 305 -12.01 22.88 -15.25
CA LYS A 305 -12.17 23.44 -13.90
C LYS A 305 -10.82 23.43 -13.18
N ASP A 306 -10.44 24.54 -12.53
CA ASP A 306 -9.14 24.68 -11.87
C ASP A 306 -8.90 23.65 -10.75
N ASN A 307 -9.96 23.20 -10.08
CA ASN A 307 -9.91 22.21 -9.00
C ASN A 307 -10.32 20.80 -9.45
N TRP A 308 -10.31 20.53 -10.76
CA TRP A 308 -10.72 19.24 -11.28
C TRP A 308 -9.75 18.13 -10.86
N THR A 309 -10.31 17.02 -10.39
CA THR A 309 -9.59 15.79 -10.06
C THR A 309 -10.42 14.61 -10.54
N PRO A 310 -9.94 13.84 -11.52
CA PRO A 310 -10.66 12.65 -11.99
C PRO A 310 -10.61 11.54 -10.94
N GLY A 311 -11.61 10.66 -10.98
CA GLY A 311 -11.64 9.48 -10.10
C GLY A 311 -10.59 8.45 -10.51
N LEU A 312 -9.89 7.88 -9.54
CA LEU A 312 -8.91 6.81 -9.78
C LEU A 312 -9.62 5.53 -10.26
N HIS A 313 -9.05 4.85 -11.25
CA HIS A 313 -9.45 3.53 -11.69
C HIS A 313 -8.78 2.48 -10.82
N LEU A 314 -9.59 1.57 -10.28
CA LEU A 314 -9.19 0.47 -9.40
C LEU A 314 -9.86 -0.80 -9.93
N THR A 315 -9.19 -1.95 -9.81
CA THR A 315 -9.87 -3.25 -9.96
C THR A 315 -10.94 -3.40 -8.87
N ASP A 316 -11.83 -4.38 -8.99
CA ASP A 316 -12.88 -4.57 -8.00
C ASP A 316 -12.29 -4.96 -6.63
N GLU A 317 -11.24 -5.78 -6.60
CA GLU A 317 -10.52 -6.15 -5.38
C GLU A 317 -9.76 -4.96 -4.77
N GLU A 318 -9.06 -4.18 -5.60
CA GLU A 318 -8.39 -2.96 -5.15
C GLU A 318 -9.41 -1.95 -4.62
N ARG A 319 -10.55 -1.82 -5.29
CA ARG A 319 -11.65 -0.94 -4.89
C ARG A 319 -12.19 -1.34 -3.54
N ASP A 320 -12.46 -2.63 -3.33
CA ASP A 320 -12.93 -3.13 -2.04
C ASP A 320 -11.93 -2.78 -0.93
N VAL A 321 -10.63 -3.01 -1.14
CA VAL A 321 -9.58 -2.65 -0.18
C VAL A 321 -9.50 -1.14 0.07
N VAL A 322 -9.56 -0.33 -0.98
CA VAL A 322 -9.41 1.13 -0.93
C VAL A 322 -10.62 1.80 -0.28
N GLU A 323 -11.83 1.35 -0.58
CA GLU A 323 -13.07 1.96 -0.13
C GLU A 323 -13.55 1.43 1.23
N THR A 324 -12.98 0.30 1.71
CA THR A 324 -13.32 -0.27 3.01
C THR A 324 -13.13 0.73 4.16
N ARG A 325 -14.16 0.85 5.00
CA ARG A 325 -14.17 1.76 6.15
C ARG A 325 -13.47 1.13 7.36
N GLY A 326 -12.88 1.98 8.20
CA GLY A 326 -12.23 1.56 9.44
C GLY A 326 -10.84 0.96 9.22
N THR A 327 -10.39 0.17 10.19
CA THR A 327 -9.08 -0.51 10.16
C THR A 327 -9.07 -1.62 9.13
N VAL A 328 -8.05 -1.65 8.28
CA VAL A 328 -7.89 -2.68 7.25
C VAL A 328 -6.50 -3.29 7.36
N LEU A 329 -6.49 -4.63 7.41
CA LEU A 329 -5.28 -5.44 7.31
C LEU A 329 -5.24 -6.04 5.91
N LEU A 330 -4.29 -5.59 5.09
CA LEU A 330 -4.10 -6.09 3.73
C LEU A 330 -3.05 -7.19 3.73
N LEU A 331 -3.47 -8.42 3.40
CA LEU A 331 -2.59 -9.57 3.29
C LEU A 331 -2.30 -9.87 1.81
N GLY A 332 -1.06 -10.21 1.51
CA GLY A 332 -0.66 -10.54 0.14
C GLY A 332 0.81 -10.95 0.06
N ARG A 333 1.16 -11.80 -0.91
CA ARG A 333 2.55 -12.23 -1.14
C ARG A 333 3.41 -11.09 -1.71
N SER A 334 4.70 -11.34 -1.91
CA SER A 334 5.55 -10.40 -2.64
C SER A 334 5.00 -10.17 -4.06
N GLY A 335 5.07 -8.94 -4.54
CA GLY A 335 4.61 -8.56 -5.88
C GLY A 335 3.09 -8.40 -6.07
N THR A 336 2.25 -8.71 -5.07
CA THR A 336 0.78 -8.63 -5.20
C THR A 336 0.19 -7.21 -5.07
N GLY A 337 0.99 -6.16 -5.24
CA GLY A 337 0.49 -4.78 -5.26
C GLY A 337 0.07 -4.17 -3.91
N LYS A 338 0.47 -4.73 -2.76
CA LYS A 338 0.10 -4.19 -1.42
C LYS A 338 0.39 -2.69 -1.25
N THR A 339 1.63 -2.28 -1.53
CA THR A 339 2.05 -0.87 -1.45
C THR A 339 1.23 0.02 -2.38
N ILE A 340 0.77 -0.52 -3.51
CA ILE A 340 -0.06 0.21 -4.48
C ILE A 340 -1.47 0.39 -3.95
N CYS A 341 -2.07 -0.65 -3.37
CA CYS A 341 -3.34 -0.51 -2.66
C CYS A 341 -3.26 0.56 -1.56
N ILE A 342 -2.13 0.64 -0.83
CA ILE A 342 -1.90 1.72 0.14
C ILE A 342 -1.85 3.08 -0.55
N CYS A 343 -1.06 3.25 -1.62
CA CYS A 343 -1.00 4.50 -2.40
C CYS A 343 -2.38 4.93 -2.89
N ASN A 344 -3.15 3.99 -3.45
CA ASN A 344 -4.48 4.22 -3.99
C ASN A 344 -5.46 4.59 -2.88
N ARG A 345 -5.35 3.95 -1.72
CA ARG A 345 -6.19 4.27 -0.56
C ARG A 345 -5.88 5.63 0.03
N MET A 346 -4.60 6.01 0.12
CA MET A 346 -4.20 7.35 0.54
C MET A 346 -4.79 8.41 -0.39
N GLU A 347 -4.71 8.21 -1.71
CA GLU A 347 -5.27 9.16 -2.67
C GLU A 347 -6.81 9.20 -2.61
N HIS A 348 -7.48 8.05 -2.48
CA HIS A 348 -8.93 8.00 -2.29
C HIS A 348 -9.39 8.73 -1.01
N ASP A 349 -8.72 8.48 0.12
CA ASP A 349 -9.00 9.21 1.37
C ASP A 349 -8.77 10.71 1.20
N ARG A 350 -7.74 11.14 0.47
CA ARG A 350 -7.46 12.55 0.14
C ARG A 350 -8.56 13.17 -0.72
N GLN A 351 -9.02 12.49 -1.76
CA GLN A 351 -10.11 12.99 -2.61
C GLN A 351 -11.42 13.12 -1.83
N LYS A 352 -11.68 12.18 -0.93
CA LYS A 352 -12.92 12.11 -0.15
C LYS A 352 -12.95 13.08 1.03
N PHE A 353 -11.83 13.25 1.72
CA PHE A 353 -11.76 13.95 2.99
C PHE A 353 -10.83 15.17 2.97
N GLY A 354 -10.07 15.43 1.90
CA GLY A 354 -9.05 16.48 1.85
C GLY A 354 -9.55 17.92 1.98
N LYS A 355 -10.87 18.15 1.89
CA LYS A 355 -11.49 19.45 2.20
C LYS A 355 -11.84 19.63 3.68
N SER A 356 -11.75 18.56 4.47
CA SER A 356 -12.03 18.58 5.91
C SER A 356 -10.83 19.15 6.65
N PRO A 357 -11.02 20.12 7.57
CA PRO A 357 -9.92 20.69 8.36
C PRO A 357 -9.23 19.65 9.25
N ASP A 358 -9.97 18.61 9.66
CA ASP A 358 -9.45 17.53 10.52
C ASP A 358 -8.74 16.41 9.73
N PHE A 359 -8.59 16.57 8.42
CA PHE A 359 -7.96 15.54 7.59
C PHE A 359 -6.44 15.62 7.62
N SER A 360 -5.81 14.49 7.86
CA SER A 360 -4.36 14.35 7.92
C SER A 360 -3.97 12.88 7.71
N GLN A 361 -2.85 12.66 7.04
CA GLN A 361 -2.39 11.33 6.65
C GLN A 361 -0.95 11.08 7.07
N LEU A 362 -0.69 9.95 7.69
CA LEU A 362 0.64 9.48 8.04
C LEU A 362 0.94 8.15 7.34
N PHE A 363 1.98 8.13 6.52
CA PHE A 363 2.58 6.90 6.01
C PHE A 363 3.84 6.55 6.78
N VAL A 364 3.93 5.30 7.24
CA VAL A 364 5.05 4.76 8.02
C VAL A 364 5.59 3.50 7.35
N ALA A 365 6.92 3.44 7.20
CA ALA A 365 7.63 2.24 6.77
C ALA A 365 8.98 2.13 7.49
N ARG A 366 9.64 0.97 7.45
CA ARG A 366 11.04 0.88 7.89
C ARG A 366 12.02 1.54 6.91
N SER A 367 11.75 1.41 5.61
CA SER A 367 12.65 1.85 4.54
C SER A 367 12.44 3.33 4.16
N PRO A 368 13.51 4.17 4.22
CA PRO A 368 13.45 5.53 3.67
C PRO A 368 13.16 5.56 2.17
N ARG A 369 13.63 4.54 1.43
CA ARG A 369 13.38 4.41 -0.02
C ARG A 369 11.90 4.18 -0.28
N LEU A 370 11.25 3.34 0.51
CA LEU A 370 9.82 3.08 0.41
C LEU A 370 8.98 4.32 0.73
N CYS A 371 9.37 5.11 1.73
CA CYS A 371 8.72 6.39 2.02
C CYS A 371 8.79 7.35 0.82
N ARG A 372 9.98 7.54 0.24
CA ARG A 372 10.17 8.38 -0.96
C ARG A 372 9.38 7.85 -2.16
N TYR A 373 9.34 6.53 -2.30
CA TYR A 373 8.61 5.86 -3.35
C TYR A 373 7.10 6.17 -3.28
N VAL A 374 6.49 5.99 -2.11
CA VAL A 374 5.06 6.31 -1.91
C VAL A 374 4.81 7.80 -2.10
N GLU A 375 5.66 8.66 -1.52
CA GLU A 375 5.58 10.12 -1.67
C GLU A 375 5.64 10.56 -3.13
N ASN A 376 6.57 10.04 -3.93
CA ASN A 376 6.70 10.37 -5.36
C ASN A 376 5.47 9.92 -6.16
N ASN A 377 4.87 8.80 -5.77
CA ASN A 377 3.68 8.27 -6.42
C ASN A 377 2.46 9.14 -6.15
N ILE A 378 2.14 9.43 -4.89
CA ILE A 378 0.91 10.16 -4.52
C ILE A 378 1.09 11.68 -4.44
N GLY A 379 2.32 12.17 -4.43
CA GLY A 379 2.63 13.58 -4.20
C GLY A 379 2.54 13.98 -2.72
N SER A 380 3.30 15.00 -2.37
CA SER A 380 3.32 15.59 -1.03
C SER A 380 2.28 16.71 -0.91
N THR A 381 1.59 16.77 0.23
CA THR A 381 0.61 17.80 0.57
C THR A 381 0.83 18.24 2.03
N PRO A 382 0.44 19.45 2.44
CA PRO A 382 0.61 19.88 3.84
C PRO A 382 -0.01 18.92 4.87
N GLU A 383 -1.07 18.22 4.49
CA GLU A 383 -1.81 17.28 5.32
C GLU A 383 -1.19 15.86 5.34
N SER A 384 -0.24 15.57 4.44
CA SER A 384 0.41 14.26 4.33
C SER A 384 1.82 14.26 4.90
N LYS A 385 2.19 13.20 5.63
CA LYS A 385 3.56 12.97 6.10
C LYS A 385 4.02 11.56 5.78
N PHE A 386 5.24 11.45 5.28
CA PHE A 386 5.93 10.19 5.02
C PHE A 386 7.15 10.11 5.93
N THR A 387 7.20 9.11 6.80
CA THR A 387 8.30 8.97 7.77
C THR A 387 8.70 7.54 7.94
N THR A 388 9.97 7.33 8.31
CA THR A 388 10.37 6.00 8.77
C THR A 388 9.90 5.76 10.19
N PHE A 389 9.70 4.50 10.55
CA PHE A 389 9.37 4.13 11.93
C PHE A 389 10.44 4.62 12.92
N LYS A 390 11.74 4.52 12.57
CA LYS A 390 12.83 5.09 13.37
C LYS A 390 12.65 6.59 13.61
N LYS A 391 12.43 7.37 12.55
CA LYS A 391 12.22 8.82 12.67
C LYS A 391 10.97 9.17 13.48
N MET A 392 9.93 8.35 13.41
CA MET A 392 8.74 8.50 14.23
C MET A 392 9.06 8.28 15.71
N MET A 393 9.78 7.21 16.06
CA MET A 393 10.24 6.98 17.44
C MET A 393 11.11 8.13 17.95
N ASP A 394 12.10 8.57 17.16
CA ASP A 394 12.97 9.70 17.51
C ASP A 394 12.18 11.00 17.77
N GLN A 395 11.02 11.18 17.12
CA GLN A 395 10.13 12.32 17.37
C GLN A 395 9.31 12.15 18.64
N LEU A 396 8.81 10.94 18.91
CA LEU A 396 8.08 10.65 20.14
C LEU A 396 8.95 10.87 21.37
N GLU A 397 10.20 10.41 21.35
CA GLU A 397 11.15 10.58 22.46
C GLU A 397 11.36 12.03 22.87
N LYS A 398 11.43 12.92 21.88
CA LYS A 398 11.66 14.35 22.06
C LYS A 398 10.44 15.09 22.62
N VAL A 399 9.24 14.59 22.33
CA VAL A 399 7.99 15.29 22.61
C VAL A 399 7.32 14.77 23.88
N LEU A 400 7.47 13.48 24.19
CA LEU A 400 6.83 12.87 25.35
C LEU A 400 7.45 13.37 26.66
N PRO A 401 6.67 13.50 27.73
CA PRO A 401 7.20 13.90 29.03
C PRO A 401 8.19 12.86 29.56
N ASN A 402 9.19 13.32 30.32
CA ASN A 402 10.05 12.44 31.12
C ASN A 402 9.23 11.94 32.33
N ILE A 403 9.42 10.67 32.69
CA ILE A 403 8.81 10.04 33.86
C ILE A 403 9.94 9.41 34.68
N GLU A 404 10.04 9.76 35.95
CA GLU A 404 11.16 9.42 36.85
C GLU A 404 11.49 7.91 36.91
N SER A 405 10.51 7.03 36.67
CA SER A 405 10.67 5.57 36.69
C SER A 405 10.84 4.91 35.31
N ILE A 406 10.83 5.68 34.23
CA ILE A 406 10.91 5.17 32.86
C ILE A 406 12.08 5.82 32.13
N ARG A 407 12.93 4.99 31.54
CA ARG A 407 14.06 5.42 30.72
C ARG A 407 13.59 6.36 29.60
N ASP A 408 14.23 7.52 29.49
CA ASP A 408 13.90 8.53 28.49
C ASP A 408 15.05 8.86 27.53
N ASP A 409 16.24 8.31 27.76
CA ASP A 409 17.44 8.45 26.94
C ASP A 409 17.86 7.13 26.28
N PHE A 410 18.22 7.20 24.99
CA PHE A 410 18.61 6.02 24.20
C PHE A 410 19.86 6.31 23.37
N PRO A 411 21.05 6.48 24.00
CA PRO A 411 22.26 6.78 23.27
C PRO A 411 22.75 5.56 22.47
N ASP A 412 23.13 5.78 21.21
CA ASP A 412 23.63 4.74 20.30
C ASP A 412 24.83 3.96 20.89
N SER A 413 25.62 4.59 21.77
CA SER A 413 26.77 3.97 22.46
C SER A 413 26.37 2.86 23.43
N GLN A 414 25.15 2.88 23.97
CA GLN A 414 24.59 1.87 24.87
C GLN A 414 23.63 0.91 24.15
N CYS A 415 23.34 1.16 22.88
CA CYS A 415 22.45 0.32 22.10
C CYS A 415 23.05 -1.08 21.88
N MET A 416 22.31 -2.10 22.28
CA MET A 416 22.57 -3.48 21.92
C MET A 416 21.96 -3.75 20.55
N ASN A 417 22.81 -3.69 19.52
CA ASN A 417 22.44 -4.02 18.15
C ASN A 417 22.91 -5.45 17.79
N PHE A 418 22.48 -5.94 16.63
CA PHE A 418 22.82 -7.29 16.17
C PHE A 418 24.34 -7.54 16.12
N SER A 419 25.14 -6.55 15.72
CA SER A 419 26.60 -6.72 15.65
C SER A 419 27.21 -6.92 17.04
N ARG A 420 26.77 -6.15 18.04
CA ARG A 420 27.24 -6.32 19.43
C ARG A 420 26.75 -7.63 20.03
N PHE A 421 25.48 -7.99 19.79
CA PHE A 421 24.95 -9.28 20.20
C PHE A 421 25.78 -10.44 19.64
N LYS A 422 26.06 -10.41 18.33
CA LYS A 422 26.84 -11.44 17.65
C LYS A 422 28.26 -11.56 18.21
N ASN A 423 28.92 -10.44 18.49
CA ASN A 423 30.32 -10.44 18.88
C ASN A 423 30.53 -10.64 20.39
N GLU A 424 29.55 -10.27 21.22
CA GLU A 424 29.77 -10.13 22.66
C GLU A 424 28.81 -10.92 23.55
N ILE A 425 27.82 -11.60 22.97
CA ILE A 425 26.84 -12.45 23.69
C ILE A 425 26.80 -13.85 23.08
N TYR A 426 26.82 -13.94 21.76
CA TYR A 426 26.66 -15.22 21.09
C TYR A 426 27.99 -15.96 20.94
N ASP A 427 28.16 -17.01 21.74
CA ASP A 427 29.40 -17.82 21.76
C ASP A 427 29.47 -18.87 20.64
N GLY A 428 28.49 -18.93 19.73
CA GLY A 428 28.41 -19.95 18.67
C GLY A 428 27.65 -21.21 19.09
N SER A 429 26.92 -21.81 18.14
CA SER A 429 26.34 -23.15 18.20
C SER A 429 26.24 -23.68 16.77
N GLU A 430 26.53 -24.96 16.55
CA GLU A 430 26.36 -25.61 15.24
C GLU A 430 24.88 -25.75 14.84
N ASP A 431 23.96 -25.68 15.80
CA ASP A 431 22.55 -26.05 15.61
C ASP A 431 21.59 -24.87 15.37
N VAL A 432 22.02 -23.64 15.67
CA VAL A 432 21.18 -22.44 15.54
C VAL A 432 21.99 -21.24 15.05
N ASP A 433 21.53 -20.56 14.02
CA ASP A 433 22.18 -19.36 13.51
C ASP A 433 22.02 -18.14 14.46
N THR A 434 23.03 -17.28 14.54
CA THR A 434 23.02 -16.11 15.44
C THR A 434 21.88 -15.14 15.16
N LEU A 435 21.56 -14.88 13.88
CA LEU A 435 20.47 -13.99 13.48
C LEU A 435 19.12 -14.59 13.87
N VAL A 436 19.00 -15.91 13.80
CA VAL A 436 17.83 -16.65 14.28
C VAL A 436 17.65 -16.47 15.79
N VAL A 437 18.70 -16.66 16.59
CA VAL A 437 18.64 -16.45 18.05
C VAL A 437 18.23 -15.01 18.38
N TRP A 438 18.89 -14.04 17.75
CA TRP A 438 18.57 -12.62 17.88
C TRP A 438 17.11 -12.30 17.56
N THR A 439 16.60 -12.87 16.46
CA THR A 439 15.23 -12.67 16.00
C THR A 439 14.21 -13.28 16.96
N ASN A 440 14.51 -14.45 17.56
CA ASN A 440 13.64 -15.07 18.55
C ASN A 440 13.56 -14.24 19.84
N ILE A 441 14.70 -13.73 20.31
CA ILE A 441 14.75 -12.85 21.48
C ILE A 441 13.87 -11.61 21.25
N ARG A 442 14.06 -10.93 20.12
CA ARG A 442 13.31 -9.70 19.82
C ARG A 442 11.84 -9.92 19.52
N SER A 443 11.50 -10.94 18.72
CA SER A 443 10.13 -11.09 18.19
C SER A 443 9.21 -11.86 19.13
N PHE A 444 9.76 -12.85 19.85
CA PHE A 444 8.99 -13.67 20.77
C PHE A 444 9.26 -13.23 22.21
N ILE A 445 10.50 -13.37 22.69
CA ILE A 445 10.80 -13.23 24.12
C ILE A 445 10.52 -11.82 24.66
N LYS A 446 10.87 -10.76 23.92
CA LYS A 446 10.63 -9.36 24.36
C LYS A 446 9.51 -8.64 23.61
N GLY A 447 9.33 -8.91 22.32
CA GLY A 447 8.43 -8.13 21.46
C GLY A 447 7.05 -8.74 21.18
N SER A 448 6.70 -9.85 21.83
CA SER A 448 5.38 -10.47 21.67
C SER A 448 4.33 -9.84 22.58
N ILE A 449 3.04 -10.08 22.27
CA ILE A 449 1.94 -9.65 23.13
C ILE A 449 2.00 -10.34 24.50
N GLU A 450 2.49 -11.58 24.55
CA GLU A 450 2.69 -12.34 25.79
C GLU A 450 3.76 -11.68 26.65
N ALA A 451 4.89 -11.29 26.05
CA ALA A 451 5.94 -10.56 26.75
C ALA A 451 5.39 -9.28 27.41
N LEU A 452 4.56 -8.51 26.69
CA LEU A 452 3.98 -7.27 27.21
C LEU A 452 2.98 -7.48 28.36
N LYS A 453 2.44 -8.69 28.54
CA LYS A 453 1.57 -9.02 29.68
C LYS A 453 2.37 -9.35 30.94
N ASN A 454 3.66 -9.66 30.80
CA ASN A 454 4.47 -10.07 31.94
C ASN A 454 5.03 -8.86 32.71
N PRO A 455 5.30 -9.02 34.03
CA PRO A 455 5.94 -8.00 34.86
C PRO A 455 7.26 -7.45 34.29
N ASP A 456 8.09 -8.32 33.73
CA ASP A 456 9.43 -7.96 33.23
C ASP A 456 9.47 -7.60 31.74
N PHE A 457 8.31 -7.50 31.09
CA PHE A 457 8.19 -7.30 29.63
C PHE A 457 8.93 -8.35 28.80
N CYS A 458 9.10 -9.54 29.38
CA CYS A 458 9.62 -10.70 28.70
C CYS A 458 8.86 -11.96 29.08
N ILE A 459 8.85 -12.92 28.17
CA ILE A 459 8.25 -14.23 28.41
C ILE A 459 9.15 -15.02 29.37
N THR A 460 8.56 -15.82 30.27
CA THR A 460 9.29 -16.80 31.11
C THR A 460 9.80 -17.99 30.29
N GLU A 461 10.70 -18.80 30.85
CA GLU A 461 11.21 -19.99 30.16
C GLU A 461 10.07 -20.99 29.94
N GLU A 462 9.25 -21.21 30.95
CA GLU A 462 8.13 -22.13 30.94
C GLU A 462 7.13 -21.78 29.85
N GLU A 463 6.77 -20.50 29.72
CA GLU A 463 5.88 -20.01 28.68
C GLU A 463 6.51 -20.13 27.29
N TYR A 464 7.80 -19.81 27.12
CA TYR A 464 8.50 -19.93 25.83
C TYR A 464 8.62 -21.38 25.35
N LEU A 465 8.81 -22.32 26.28
CA LEU A 465 8.83 -23.76 26.00
C LEU A 465 7.43 -24.35 25.79
N SER A 466 6.39 -23.69 26.30
CA SER A 466 5.01 -24.17 26.20
C SER A 466 4.52 -24.22 24.74
N HIS A 467 3.98 -25.38 24.35
CA HIS A 467 3.31 -25.56 23.07
C HIS A 467 1.98 -24.81 22.98
N GLU A 468 1.39 -24.41 24.10
CA GLU A 468 0.13 -23.67 24.15
C GLU A 468 0.31 -22.20 23.72
N HIS A 469 1.41 -21.58 24.17
CA HIS A 469 1.77 -20.18 23.89
C HIS A 469 2.59 -20.05 22.59
N PHE A 470 3.53 -20.97 22.38
CA PHE A 470 4.41 -21.01 21.20
C PHE A 470 4.29 -22.36 20.51
N GLY A 471 3.15 -22.57 19.84
CA GLY A 471 2.91 -23.76 19.03
C GLY A 471 3.90 -23.90 17.86
N LYS A 472 3.96 -25.09 17.26
CA LYS A 472 4.91 -25.43 16.18
C LYS A 472 4.84 -24.51 14.95
N LYS A 473 3.68 -23.88 14.70
CA LYS A 473 3.52 -22.91 13.61
C LYS A 473 4.18 -21.55 13.89
N ARG A 474 4.25 -21.15 15.17
CA ARG A 474 4.77 -19.84 15.60
C ARG A 474 6.27 -19.89 15.90
N CYS A 475 6.73 -20.96 16.54
CA CYS A 475 8.15 -21.20 16.78
C CYS A 475 8.48 -22.65 16.39
N ARG A 476 9.29 -22.83 15.33
CA ARG A 476 9.57 -24.15 14.74
C ARG A 476 10.71 -24.92 15.42
N PHE A 477 11.34 -24.33 16.42
CA PHE A 477 12.45 -24.93 17.15
C PHE A 477 12.03 -26.08 18.06
N SER A 478 12.91 -27.07 18.19
CA SER A 478 12.80 -28.12 19.19
C SER A 478 12.88 -27.54 20.61
N ILE A 479 12.43 -28.30 21.61
CA ILE A 479 12.50 -27.88 23.01
C ILE A 479 13.96 -27.61 23.41
N GLN A 480 14.91 -28.43 22.95
CA GLN A 480 16.34 -28.25 23.21
C GLN A 480 16.86 -26.94 22.61
N GLN A 481 16.53 -26.64 21.36
CA GLN A 481 16.91 -25.39 20.70
C GLN A 481 16.30 -24.17 21.40
N ARG A 482 15.05 -24.26 21.86
CA ARG A 482 14.41 -23.18 22.63
C ARG A 482 15.08 -22.96 23.98
N LYS A 483 15.43 -24.03 24.71
CA LYS A 483 16.20 -23.92 25.96
C LYS A 483 17.55 -23.25 25.74
N PHE A 484 18.24 -23.60 24.66
CA PHE A 484 19.48 -22.93 24.26
C PHE A 484 19.27 -21.44 23.97
N ILE A 485 18.27 -21.09 23.15
CA ILE A 485 17.94 -19.68 22.86
C ILE A 485 17.63 -18.92 24.14
N TYR A 486 16.88 -19.52 25.07
CA TYR A 486 16.52 -18.88 26.33
C TYR A 486 17.74 -18.70 27.26
N SER A 487 18.68 -19.64 27.30
CA SER A 487 19.91 -19.46 28.08
C SER A 487 20.79 -18.33 27.52
N VAL A 488 20.83 -18.16 26.19
CA VAL A 488 21.47 -17.00 25.55
C VAL A 488 20.72 -15.70 25.90
N PHE A 489 19.39 -15.72 25.94
CA PHE A 489 18.58 -14.60 26.40
C PHE A 489 18.87 -14.18 27.85
N LEU A 490 19.12 -15.13 28.75
CA LEU A 490 19.48 -14.80 30.13
C LEU A 490 20.82 -14.07 30.22
N LYS A 491 21.87 -14.58 29.53
CA LYS A 491 23.17 -13.90 29.42
C LYS A 491 23.02 -12.50 28.81
N TYR A 492 22.20 -12.40 27.76
CA TYR A 492 21.86 -11.17 27.08
C TYR A 492 21.27 -10.12 28.04
N GLN A 493 20.22 -10.48 28.79
CA GLN A 493 19.57 -9.58 29.74
C GLN A 493 20.48 -9.22 30.92
N GLU A 494 21.29 -10.17 31.42
CA GLU A 494 22.28 -9.88 32.47
C GLU A 494 23.26 -8.81 32.02
N LYS A 495 23.78 -8.92 30.79
CA LYS A 495 24.67 -7.92 30.22
C LYS A 495 24.01 -6.56 30.06
N LEU A 496 22.76 -6.52 29.59
CA LEU A 496 22.02 -5.25 29.48
C LEU A 496 21.93 -4.55 30.84
N LYS A 497 21.52 -5.28 31.87
CA LYS A 497 21.42 -4.76 33.24
C LYS A 497 22.76 -4.31 33.81
N LYS A 498 23.81 -5.12 33.64
CA LYS A 498 25.14 -4.87 34.21
C LYS A 498 25.80 -3.60 33.67
N TYR A 499 25.56 -3.27 32.41
CA TYR A 499 26.21 -2.15 31.72
C TYR A 499 25.25 -1.01 31.38
N ASP A 500 24.03 -1.02 31.92
CA ASP A 500 22.98 -0.04 31.63
C ASP A 500 22.74 0.15 30.12
N MET A 501 22.76 -0.97 29.39
CA MET A 501 22.52 -1.02 27.95
C MET A 501 21.04 -1.24 27.66
N TRP A 502 20.62 -0.92 26.43
CA TRP A 502 19.24 -1.02 25.99
C TRP A 502 19.13 -1.62 24.59
N ASP A 503 18.00 -2.24 24.28
CA ASP A 503 17.65 -2.65 22.92
C ASP A 503 16.37 -1.98 22.40
N ASN A 504 16.05 -2.20 21.13
CA ASN A 504 14.86 -1.60 20.51
C ASN A 504 13.54 -2.00 21.19
N CYS A 505 13.46 -3.17 21.83
CA CYS A 505 12.26 -3.57 22.56
C CYS A 505 12.12 -2.75 23.85
N ASP A 506 13.23 -2.53 24.59
CA ASP A 506 13.24 -1.68 25.79
C ASP A 506 12.81 -0.25 25.45
N ARG A 507 13.33 0.28 24.33
CA ARG A 507 12.95 1.58 23.77
C ARG A 507 11.46 1.69 23.47
N ILE A 508 10.90 0.66 22.81
CA ILE A 508 9.47 0.61 22.49
C ILE A 508 8.60 0.56 23.75
N VAL A 509 8.94 -0.29 24.72
CA VAL A 509 8.19 -0.39 25.98
C VAL A 509 8.19 0.94 26.71
N ALA A 510 9.35 1.59 26.86
CA ALA A 510 9.46 2.89 27.51
C ALA A 510 8.62 3.97 26.81
N LEU A 511 8.64 4.00 25.47
CA LEU A 511 7.82 4.93 24.68
C LEU A 511 6.33 4.68 24.87
N ILE A 512 5.89 3.42 24.86
CA ILE A 512 4.47 3.08 25.07
C ILE A 512 4.02 3.47 26.48
N GLN A 513 4.84 3.21 27.51
CA GLN A 513 4.52 3.63 28.88
C GLN A 513 4.43 5.16 28.99
N ARG A 514 5.38 5.90 28.41
CA ARG A 514 5.35 7.38 28.37
C ARG A 514 4.13 7.92 27.62
N LEU A 515 3.76 7.30 26.49
CA LEU A 515 2.55 7.64 25.74
C LEU A 515 1.29 7.46 26.59
N GLN A 516 1.15 6.33 27.25
CA GLN A 516 -0.03 6.03 28.05
C GLN A 516 -0.12 6.92 29.29
N GLN A 517 1.02 7.25 29.92
CA GLN A 517 1.05 8.20 31.02
C GLN A 517 0.66 9.61 30.55
N ALA A 518 1.24 10.08 29.44
CA ALA A 518 0.89 11.37 28.84
C ALA A 518 -0.62 11.46 28.57
N LYS A 519 -1.25 10.36 28.12
CA LYS A 519 -2.71 10.28 27.93
C LYS A 519 -3.51 10.59 29.20
N LYS A 520 -2.99 10.19 30.37
CA LYS A 520 -3.64 10.39 31.67
C LYS A 520 -3.33 11.76 32.25
N THR A 521 -2.07 12.19 32.21
CA THR A 521 -1.58 13.37 32.94
C THR A 521 -1.62 14.65 32.13
N ASP A 522 -1.46 14.58 30.82
CA ASP A 522 -1.48 15.73 29.92
C ASP A 522 -2.24 15.39 28.62
N PRO A 523 -3.59 15.32 28.68
CA PRO A 523 -4.41 15.03 27.52
C PRO A 523 -4.23 16.02 26.37
N ASP A 524 -3.85 17.27 26.67
CA ASP A 524 -3.64 18.31 25.66
C ASP A 524 -2.33 18.07 24.90
N GLN A 525 -1.25 17.68 25.59
CA GLN A 525 -0.01 17.23 24.94
C GLN A 525 -0.20 15.90 24.20
N PHE A 526 -1.05 15.00 24.72
CA PHE A 526 -1.40 13.74 24.06
C PHE A 526 -2.20 13.97 22.77
N GLN A 527 -3.24 14.82 22.81
CA GLN A 527 -4.10 15.13 21.65
C GLN A 527 -3.56 16.27 20.77
N GLY A 528 -2.46 16.91 21.18
CA GLY A 528 -1.90 18.07 20.52
C GLY A 528 -1.41 17.81 19.10
N GLU A 529 -1.04 18.89 18.42
CA GLU A 529 -0.66 18.90 17.00
C GLU A 529 0.62 18.10 16.66
N THR A 530 1.29 17.53 17.66
CA THR A 530 2.64 16.99 17.52
C THR A 530 2.66 15.53 17.05
N TRP A 531 1.85 14.64 17.65
CA TRP A 531 1.94 13.20 17.33
C TRP A 531 0.60 12.47 17.16
N CYS A 532 -0.46 12.81 17.90
CA CYS A 532 -1.79 12.18 17.77
C CYS A 532 -2.72 12.88 16.75
N LYS A 533 -2.18 13.80 15.93
CA LYS A 533 -2.97 14.60 14.99
C LYS A 533 -3.43 13.88 13.72
N TRP A 534 -3.08 12.61 13.53
CA TRP A 534 -3.27 11.89 12.28
C TRP A 534 -4.63 11.21 12.23
N SER A 535 -5.53 11.66 11.36
CA SER A 535 -6.85 11.02 11.20
C SER A 535 -6.80 9.75 10.35
N LYS A 536 -5.73 9.54 9.58
CA LYS A 536 -5.46 8.32 8.81
C LYS A 536 -4.00 7.90 8.95
N ILE A 537 -3.76 6.62 9.24
CA ILE A 537 -2.42 6.03 9.38
C ILE A 537 -2.32 4.83 8.44
N TYR A 538 -1.21 4.76 7.70
CA TYR A 538 -0.89 3.72 6.75
C TYR A 538 0.49 3.18 7.09
N VAL A 539 0.60 1.87 7.24
CA VAL A 539 1.86 1.19 7.60
C VAL A 539 2.15 0.13 6.57
N ASP A 540 3.33 0.17 5.98
CA ASP A 540 3.80 -0.85 5.03
C ASP A 540 4.81 -1.79 5.69
N GLU A 541 4.90 -3.01 5.16
CA GLU A 541 5.73 -4.12 5.67
C GLU A 541 5.48 -4.45 7.15
N VAL A 542 4.20 -4.48 7.56
CA VAL A 542 3.77 -4.73 8.94
C VAL A 542 4.34 -6.04 9.51
N GLN A 543 4.61 -7.04 8.67
CA GLN A 543 5.22 -8.30 9.08
C GLN A 543 6.65 -8.15 9.61
N ASP A 544 7.34 -7.05 9.31
CA ASP A 544 8.70 -6.78 9.80
C ASP A 544 8.70 -6.10 11.18
N TYR A 545 7.53 -5.85 11.75
CA TYR A 545 7.37 -5.25 13.09
C TYR A 545 7.09 -6.33 14.12
N THR A 546 7.61 -6.15 15.33
CA THR A 546 7.19 -6.95 16.47
C THR A 546 5.76 -6.59 16.85
N GLN A 547 5.09 -7.48 17.59
CA GLN A 547 3.73 -7.19 18.06
C GLN A 547 3.70 -5.98 19.00
N ALA A 548 4.78 -5.76 19.75
CA ALA A 548 4.97 -4.57 20.58
C ALA A 548 5.16 -3.29 19.76
N GLU A 549 5.84 -3.33 18.61
CA GLU A 549 5.96 -2.15 17.73
C GLU A 549 4.63 -1.80 17.04
N CYS A 550 3.75 -2.77 16.84
CA CYS A 550 2.39 -2.55 16.33
C CYS A 550 1.40 -2.04 17.38
N LEU A 551 1.75 -2.12 18.67
CA LEU A 551 0.94 -1.63 19.81
C LEU A 551 0.95 -0.11 19.86
#